data_AF-A0A2S4V358-F1
#
_entry.id   AF-A0A2S4V358-F1
#
_cell.length_a   1.000
_cell.length_b   1.000
_cell.length_c   1.000
_cell.angle_alpha   90.00
_cell.angle_beta   90.00
_cell.angle_gamma   90.00
#
_symmetry.space_group_name_H-M   'P 1'
#
loop_
_entity.id
_entity.type
_entity.pdbx_description
1 polymer ?
#
loop_
_entity_poly.entity_id
_entity_poly.type
_entity_poly.pdbx_seq_one_letter_code
_entity_poly.pdbx_strand_id
1 'polypeptide(L)'
;MHLSDLSNVLLVVYIHLIVACAVEGETIFACPWYGYCANKSSTANSVTYAFGPATTKPTSAEYSCDGSKLSGKPIINVCCLNYAGSLGMRKPNDPLKVSGDDFKNKFGCVEAPNTD
;
A
#
# COMPACT_ATOMS: atom_id res chain seq x y z
N MET A 1 -37.93 22.21 31.24
CA MET A 1 -37.02 21.06 31.50
C MET A 1 -36.96 20.24 30.22
N HIS A 2 -35.81 19.64 29.87
CA HIS A 2 -35.48 18.96 28.59
C HIS A 2 -34.86 19.80 27.46
N LEU A 3 -33.92 20.68 27.79
CA LEU A 3 -32.83 21.05 26.86
C LEU A 3 -31.53 20.26 27.14
N SER A 4 -31.45 19.63 28.31
CA SER A 4 -30.28 18.84 28.74
C SER A 4 -30.19 17.47 28.05
N ASP A 5 -31.31 16.87 27.66
CA ASP A 5 -31.33 15.55 27.01
C ASP A 5 -30.84 15.56 25.57
N LEU A 6 -31.14 16.63 24.82
CA LEU A 6 -30.65 16.78 23.44
C LEU A 6 -29.13 16.94 23.38
N SER A 7 -28.53 17.62 24.36
CA SER A 7 -27.07 17.79 24.45
C SER A 7 -26.36 16.46 24.72
N ASN A 8 -26.89 15.64 25.64
CA ASN A 8 -26.31 14.34 25.95
C ASN A 8 -26.43 13.35 24.80
N VAL A 9 -27.56 13.33 24.08
CA VAL A 9 -27.74 12.48 22.90
C VAL A 9 -26.79 12.89 21.77
N LEU A 10 -26.62 14.19 21.50
CA LEU A 10 -25.64 14.66 20.51
C LEU A 10 -24.19 14.33 20.91
N LEU A 11 -23.85 14.45 22.19
CA LEU A 11 -22.51 14.17 22.71
C LEU A 11 -22.16 12.68 22.58
N VAL A 12 -23.12 11.79 22.85
CA VAL A 12 -22.94 10.34 22.71
C VAL A 12 -22.76 9.96 21.23
N VAL A 13 -23.55 10.55 20.32
CA VAL A 13 -23.40 10.34 18.87
C VAL A 13 -22.04 10.82 18.37
N TYR A 14 -21.57 11.97 18.86
CA TYR A 14 -20.25 12.52 18.51
C TYR A 14 -19.11 11.62 19.00
N ILE A 15 -19.16 11.11 20.24
CA ILE A 15 -18.14 10.19 20.76
C ILE A 15 -18.13 8.86 19.98
N HIS A 16 -19.30 8.31 19.61
CA HIS A 16 -19.35 7.06 18.83
C HIS A 16 -18.80 7.24 17.40
N LEU A 17 -18.97 8.42 16.80
CA LEU A 17 -18.42 8.72 15.47
C LEU A 17 -16.88 8.83 15.46
N ILE A 18 -16.26 9.25 16.56
CA ILE A 18 -14.79 9.36 16.66
C ILE A 18 -14.13 7.97 16.86
N VAL A 19 -14.86 7.01 17.45
CA VAL A 19 -14.34 5.66 17.74
C VAL A 19 -14.43 4.72 16.52
N ALA A 20 -15.09 5.14 15.43
CA ALA A 20 -15.10 4.41 14.17
C ALA A 20 -13.88 4.70 13.27
N CYS A 21 -12.80 5.28 13.81
CA CYS A 21 -11.47 5.06 13.24
C CYS A 21 -11.07 3.61 13.55
N ALA A 22 -11.70 2.69 12.81
CA ALA A 22 -11.20 1.34 12.67
C ALA A 22 -9.73 1.48 12.26
N VAL A 23 -8.84 1.14 13.19
CA VAL A 23 -7.50 0.70 12.85
C VAL A 23 -7.73 -0.57 12.03
N GLU A 24 -8.02 -0.41 10.74
CA GLU A 24 -7.77 -1.48 9.79
C GLU A 24 -6.31 -1.83 10.01
N GLY A 25 -6.08 -3.04 10.52
CA GLY A 25 -4.75 -3.51 10.87
C GLY A 25 -3.83 -3.26 9.69
N GLU A 26 -2.70 -2.63 9.96
CA GLU A 26 -1.80 -2.23 8.89
C GLU A 26 -1.38 -3.48 8.10
N THR A 27 -1.57 -3.46 6.78
CA THR A 27 -1.21 -4.61 5.94
C THR A 27 0.30 -4.62 5.72
N ILE A 28 0.95 -5.56 6.41
CA ILE A 28 2.40 -5.74 6.38
C ILE A 28 2.71 -6.96 5.51
N PHE A 29 3.82 -6.93 4.79
CA PHE A 29 4.36 -8.10 4.10
C PHE A 29 5.85 -8.26 4.37
N ALA A 30 6.28 -9.50 4.50
CA ALA A 30 7.69 -9.85 4.60
C ALA A 30 8.35 -9.88 3.21
N CYS A 31 9.52 -9.24 3.09
CA CYS A 31 10.38 -9.35 1.93
C CYS A 31 11.85 -9.33 2.37
N PRO A 32 12.63 -10.41 2.14
CA PRO A 32 14.03 -10.46 2.57
C PRO A 32 14.98 -9.59 1.73
N TRP A 33 14.51 -9.07 0.59
CA TRP A 33 15.30 -8.27 -0.34
C TRP A 33 14.72 -6.86 -0.47
N TYR A 34 14.14 -6.51 -1.63
CA TYR A 34 13.60 -5.19 -1.90
C TYR A 34 12.07 -5.22 -1.94
N GLY A 35 11.45 -4.68 -0.89
CA GLY A 35 10.00 -4.51 -0.78
C GLY A 35 9.50 -3.25 -1.48
N TYR A 36 8.46 -3.38 -2.29
CA TYR A 36 7.84 -2.31 -3.05
C TYR A 36 6.32 -2.44 -3.09
N CYS A 37 5.66 -1.35 -3.47
CA CYS A 37 4.25 -1.37 -3.85
C CYS A 37 4.16 -1.29 -5.37
N ALA A 38 3.18 -1.96 -5.97
CA ALA A 38 2.91 -1.79 -7.39
C ALA A 38 1.42 -1.69 -7.68
N ASN A 39 1.06 -0.96 -8.74
CA ASN A 39 -0.21 -1.13 -9.41
C ASN A 39 0.00 -2.00 -10.64
N LYS A 40 -0.74 -3.11 -10.72
CA LYS A 40 -0.72 -4.02 -11.86
C LYS A 40 -1.82 -3.62 -12.84
N SER A 41 -1.43 -3.37 -14.08
CA SER A 41 -2.34 -3.15 -15.19
C SER A 41 -2.18 -4.27 -16.21
N SER A 42 -3.28 -4.93 -16.56
CA SER A 42 -3.30 -5.98 -17.57
C SER A 42 -4.22 -5.58 -18.71
N THR A 43 -3.74 -5.71 -19.94
CA THR A 43 -4.55 -5.72 -21.16
C THR A 43 -4.55 -7.15 -21.72
N ALA A 44 -5.26 -7.38 -22.83
CA ALA A 44 -5.32 -8.70 -23.47
C ALA A 44 -3.93 -9.23 -23.88
N ASN A 45 -2.96 -8.34 -24.18
CA ASN A 45 -1.67 -8.71 -24.76
C ASN A 45 -0.47 -8.29 -23.90
N SER A 46 -0.68 -7.61 -22.77
CA SER A 46 0.43 -7.09 -21.97
C SER A 46 0.07 -6.91 -20.51
N VAL A 47 1.05 -7.15 -19.64
CA VAL A 47 1.01 -6.80 -18.22
C VAL A 47 2.05 -5.73 -17.96
N THR A 48 1.69 -4.71 -17.21
CA THR A 48 2.58 -3.62 -16.80
C THR A 48 2.46 -3.42 -15.30
N TYR A 49 3.57 -3.13 -14.64
CA TYR A 49 3.63 -2.84 -13.22
C TYR A 49 4.13 -1.40 -13.03
N ALA A 50 3.36 -0.59 -12.33
CA ALA A 50 3.75 0.75 -11.91
C ALA A 50 4.23 0.70 -10.45
N PHE A 51 5.54 0.84 -10.26
CA PHE A 51 6.22 0.73 -8.97
C PHE A 51 6.17 2.04 -8.17
N GLY A 52 6.00 1.88 -6.86
CA GLY A 52 6.08 2.92 -5.84
C GLY A 52 6.80 2.42 -4.59
N PRO A 53 7.26 3.34 -3.72
CA PRO A 53 7.95 2.96 -2.50
C PRO A 53 6.98 2.25 -1.54
N ALA A 54 7.47 1.19 -0.90
CA ALA A 54 6.86 0.66 0.30
C ALA A 54 7.45 1.34 1.54
N THR A 55 6.68 1.38 2.62
CA THR A 55 7.17 1.91 3.90
C THR A 55 7.86 0.79 4.67
N THR A 56 9.14 0.95 4.98
CA THR A 56 9.87 -0.02 5.82
C THR A 56 9.34 0.03 7.25
N LYS A 57 9.11 -1.13 7.85
CA LYS A 57 8.69 -1.28 9.24
C LYS A 57 9.91 -1.47 10.17
N PRO A 58 9.72 -1.44 11.50
CA PRO A 58 10.84 -1.49 12.44
C PRO A 58 11.73 -2.74 12.28
N THR A 59 11.17 -3.84 11.80
CA THR A 59 11.97 -5.01 11.42
C THR A 59 12.50 -4.82 9.99
N SER A 60 13.77 -5.19 9.76
CA SER A 60 14.48 -4.89 8.52
C SER A 60 13.94 -5.60 7.27
N ALA A 61 12.94 -6.47 7.41
CA ALA A 61 12.37 -7.27 6.33
C ALA A 61 10.84 -7.11 6.19
N GLU A 62 10.22 -6.20 6.92
CA GLU A 62 8.77 -5.94 6.83
C GLU A 62 8.51 -4.60 6.13
N TYR A 63 7.49 -4.61 5.29
CA TYR A 63 7.09 -3.48 4.47
C TYR A 63 5.57 -3.32 4.50
N SER A 64 5.09 -2.10 4.28
CA SER A 64 3.65 -1.80 4.17
C SER A 64 3.37 -0.93 2.94
N CYS A 65 2.23 -1.21 2.30
CA CYS A 65 1.72 -0.46 1.16
C CYS A 65 0.50 0.43 1.49
N ASP A 66 0.08 0.48 2.75
CA ASP A 66 -1.10 1.25 3.17
C ASP A 66 -0.93 2.75 2.95
N GLY A 67 0.29 3.26 3.12
CA GLY A 67 0.65 4.65 2.85
C GLY A 67 1.01 4.94 1.39
N SER A 68 0.84 3.98 0.47
CA SER A 68 1.28 4.16 -0.92
C SER A 68 0.49 5.25 -1.63
N LYS A 69 1.22 6.14 -2.30
CA LYS A 69 0.66 7.25 -3.10
C LYS A 69 0.46 6.88 -4.57
N LEU A 70 0.66 5.62 -4.94
CA LEU A 70 0.44 5.18 -6.31
C LEU A 70 -1.00 5.45 -6.73
N SER A 71 -1.16 6.03 -7.91
CA SER A 71 -2.47 6.14 -8.55
C SER A 71 -2.88 4.79 -9.15
N GLY A 72 -4.17 4.48 -9.06
CA GLY A 72 -4.72 3.19 -9.49
C GLY A 72 -4.83 2.18 -8.35
N LYS A 73 -5.97 1.48 -8.32
CA LYS A 73 -6.24 0.35 -7.42
C LYS A 73 -6.53 -0.89 -8.29
N PRO A 74 -6.21 -2.11 -7.82
CA PRO A 74 -5.58 -2.42 -6.54
C PRO A 74 -4.07 -2.09 -6.50
N ILE A 75 -3.57 -1.82 -5.29
CA ILE A 75 -2.13 -1.76 -5.02
C ILE A 75 -1.76 -3.13 -4.43
N ILE A 76 -0.70 -3.72 -4.96
CA ILE A 76 -0.18 -5.02 -4.54
C ILE A 76 1.18 -4.85 -3.88
N ASN A 77 1.49 -5.76 -2.96
CA ASN A 77 2.81 -5.88 -2.37
C ASN A 77 3.73 -6.64 -3.32
N VAL A 78 4.96 -6.18 -3.45
CA VAL A 78 5.95 -6.77 -4.34
C VAL A 78 7.27 -6.96 -3.61
N CYS A 79 7.84 -8.15 -3.75
CA CYS A 79 9.18 -8.44 -3.30
C CYS A 79 10.06 -8.74 -4.52
N CYS A 80 11.18 -8.04 -4.66
CA CYS A 80 12.10 -8.19 -5.79
C CYS A 80 13.49 -8.62 -5.35
N LEU A 81 14.10 -9.52 -6.11
CA LEU A 81 15.49 -9.93 -5.93
C LEU A 81 16.47 -8.80 -6.26
N ASN A 82 16.21 -8.06 -7.34
CA ASN A 82 17.06 -6.98 -7.80
C ASN A 82 16.43 -5.61 -7.53
N TYR A 83 17.29 -4.63 -7.30
CA TYR A 83 16.87 -3.25 -7.07
C TYR A 83 16.13 -2.67 -8.28
N ALA A 84 14.86 -2.32 -8.11
CA ALA A 84 14.04 -1.72 -9.16
C ALA A 84 14.36 -0.24 -9.42
N GLY A 85 15.14 0.39 -8.55
CA GLY A 85 15.53 1.80 -8.64
C GLY A 85 15.12 2.63 -7.42
N SER A 86 15.56 3.89 -7.40
CA SER A 86 15.24 4.82 -6.31
C SER A 86 13.84 5.40 -6.47
N LEU A 87 12.84 4.61 -6.08
CA LEU A 87 11.43 5.00 -6.19
C LEU A 87 11.05 6.16 -5.27
N GLY A 88 11.77 6.36 -4.17
CA GLY A 88 11.52 7.47 -3.23
C GLY A 88 11.77 8.85 -3.82
N MET A 89 12.57 8.96 -4.88
CA MET A 89 12.80 10.22 -5.59
C MET A 89 11.78 10.49 -6.70
N ARG A 90 10.93 9.51 -7.03
CA ARG A 90 9.89 9.67 -8.05
C ARG A 90 8.66 10.34 -7.47
N LYS A 91 8.02 11.17 -8.29
CA LYS A 91 6.73 11.76 -7.93
C LYS A 91 5.66 10.66 -7.95
N PRO A 92 4.64 10.70 -7.08
CA PRO A 92 3.55 9.72 -7.08
C PRO A 92 2.85 9.54 -8.44
N ASN A 93 2.76 10.62 -9.23
CA ASN A 93 2.13 10.62 -10.56
C ASN A 93 3.09 10.22 -11.70
N ASP A 94 4.35 9.96 -11.39
CA ASP A 94 5.38 9.48 -12.33
C ASP A 94 6.07 8.21 -11.79
N PRO A 95 5.30 7.12 -11.57
CA PRO A 95 5.85 5.88 -11.07
C PRO A 95 6.74 5.21 -12.12
N LEU A 96 7.68 4.38 -11.67
CA LEU A 96 8.46 3.56 -12.59
C LEU A 96 7.54 2.47 -13.17
N LYS A 97 7.27 2.54 -14.47
CA LYS A 97 6.49 1.53 -15.18
C LYS A 97 7.41 0.53 -15.86
N VAL A 98 7.14 -0.76 -15.65
CA VAL A 98 7.90 -1.86 -16.27
C VAL A 98 6.96 -2.90 -16.85
N SER A 99 7.40 -3.61 -17.88
CA SER A 99 6.64 -4.73 -18.44
C SER A 99 6.60 -5.91 -17.45
N GLY A 100 5.67 -6.85 -17.66
CA GLY A 100 5.63 -8.10 -16.91
C GLY A 100 6.90 -8.94 -17.07
N ASP A 101 7.54 -8.88 -18.23
CA ASP A 101 8.81 -9.57 -18.47
C ASP A 101 9.96 -8.94 -17.68
N ASP A 102 10.05 -7.61 -17.64
CA ASP A 102 11.05 -6.94 -16.81
C ASP A 102 10.79 -7.19 -15.32
N PHE A 103 9.52 -7.11 -14.89
CA PHE A 103 9.11 -7.43 -13.53
C PHE A 103 9.63 -8.80 -13.11
N LYS A 104 9.41 -9.84 -13.93
CA LYS A 104 9.78 -11.22 -13.61
C LYS A 104 11.25 -11.50 -13.83
N ASN A 105 11.81 -11.13 -14.98
CA ASN A 105 13.11 -11.62 -15.44
C ASN A 105 14.25 -10.65 -15.11
N LYS A 106 14.01 -9.34 -15.19
CA LYS A 106 15.03 -8.32 -14.91
C LYS A 106 15.12 -8.04 -13.41
N PHE A 107 13.98 -7.87 -12.75
CA PHE A 107 13.93 -7.51 -11.33
C PHE A 107 13.72 -8.72 -10.40
N GLY A 108 13.31 -9.87 -10.93
CA GLY A 108 13.05 -11.06 -10.11
C GLY A 108 11.93 -10.84 -9.11
N CYS A 109 10.91 -10.06 -9.50
CA CYS A 109 9.82 -9.69 -8.62
C CYS A 109 8.72 -10.73 -8.56
N VAL A 110 8.11 -10.84 -7.38
CA VAL A 110 6.91 -11.64 -7.11
C VAL A 110 5.92 -10.82 -6.29
N GLU A 111 4.63 -11.11 -6.44
CA GLU A 111 3.60 -10.56 -5.55
C GLU A 111 3.76 -11.22 -4.17
N ALA A 112 3.78 -10.40 -3.11
CA ALA A 112 3.95 -10.88 -1.74
C ALA A 112 2.60 -10.88 -1.00
N PRO A 113 2.25 -11.96 -0.28
CA PRO A 113 1.07 -11.94 0.56
C PRO A 113 1.29 -11.02 1.77
N ASN A 114 0.18 -10.52 2.33
CA ASN A 114 0.26 -9.94 3.67
C ASN A 114 0.69 -11.02 4.68
N THR A 115 1.38 -10.59 5.72
CA THR A 115 1.74 -11.39 6.87
C THR A 115 0.69 -11.11 7.94
N ASP A 116 0.02 -12.16 8.41
CA ASP A 116 -0.96 -12.10 9.50
C ASP A 116 -0.28 -11.96 10.87
#